data_AF-A0A934TMC7-F1
#
_entry.id   AF-A0A934TMC7-F1
#
_cell.length_a   1.000
_cell.length_b   1.000
_cell.length_c   1.000
_cell.angle_alpha   90.00
_cell.angle_beta   90.00
_cell.angle_gamma   90.00
#
_symmetry.space_group_name_H-M   'P 1'
#
loop_
_entity.id
_entity.type
_entity.pdbx_description
1 polymer ?
#
loop_
_entity_poly.entity_id
_entity_poly.type
_entity_poly.pdbx_seq_one_letter_code
_entity_poly.pdbx_strand_id
1 'polypeptide(L)'
;MSDPAAPAGAVPDLSAARRIALPARMDPAAAEELSEALEHLRGVPVVLDGAAVDRPGGLFLQLLAIAARQWRADGVAFHLAEASPALTDALQLLDLARLFPEDTAQCH
;
A
#
# COMPACT_ATOMS: atom_id res chain seq x y z
N MET A 1 -16.39 -22.67 0.63
CA MET A 1 -15.06 -22.54 -0.01
C MET A 1 -14.25 -21.70 0.94
N SER A 2 -13.31 -22.35 1.63
CA SER A 2 -12.70 -21.86 2.87
C SER A 2 -11.88 -20.58 2.65
N ASP A 3 -12.17 -19.55 3.44
CA ASP A 3 -11.25 -18.46 3.75
C ASP A 3 -10.56 -18.87 5.06
N PRO A 4 -9.28 -19.30 5.05
CA PRO A 4 -8.52 -19.33 6.28
C PRO A 4 -8.08 -17.89 6.56
N ALA A 5 -8.78 -17.25 7.50
CA ALA A 5 -8.32 -16.04 8.16
C ALA A 5 -6.81 -16.16 8.42
N ALA A 6 -6.03 -15.35 7.70
CA ALA A 6 -4.60 -15.21 7.92
C ALA A 6 -4.33 -15.03 9.42
N PRO A 7 -3.27 -15.64 9.99
CA PRO A 7 -3.02 -15.54 11.41
C PRO A 7 -2.75 -14.06 11.77
N ALA A 8 -3.73 -13.45 12.43
CA ALA A 8 -3.58 -12.18 13.12
C ALA A 8 -2.52 -12.37 14.22
N GLY A 9 -1.26 -12.02 13.93
CA GLY A 9 -0.19 -12.11 14.92
C GLY A 9 1.23 -12.27 14.39
N ALA A 10 1.44 -12.53 13.09
CA ALA A 10 2.78 -12.34 12.53
C ALA A 10 3.01 -10.83 12.43
N VAL A 11 3.73 -10.25 13.40
CA VAL A 11 4.36 -8.94 13.23
C VAL A 11 5.11 -9.00 11.90
N PRO A 12 4.64 -8.32 10.85
CA PRO A 12 5.32 -8.39 9.57
C PRO A 12 6.72 -7.86 9.78
N ASP A 13 7.73 -8.63 9.40
CA ASP A 13 9.11 -8.16 9.49
C ASP A 13 9.33 -7.10 8.40
N LEU A 14 9.02 -5.85 8.76
CA LEU A 14 9.23 -4.70 7.90
C LEU A 14 10.73 -4.34 7.77
N SER A 15 11.64 -5.02 8.48
CA SER A 15 13.09 -4.78 8.34
C SER A 15 13.61 -5.24 6.97
N ALA A 16 13.01 -6.28 6.40
CA ALA A 16 13.30 -6.76 5.04
C ALA A 16 12.42 -6.10 3.97
N ALA A 17 11.54 -5.18 4.35
CA ALA A 17 10.58 -4.61 3.42
C ALA A 17 11.23 -3.67 2.39
N ARG A 18 10.78 -3.79 1.15
CA ARG A 18 11.21 -2.93 0.08
C ARG A 18 10.44 -1.62 0.12
N ARG A 19 11.13 -0.52 0.41
CA ARG A 19 10.56 0.82 0.37
C ARG A 19 10.52 1.36 -1.07
N ILE A 20 9.37 1.87 -1.51
CA ILE A 20 9.17 2.50 -2.81
C ILE A 20 8.62 3.90 -2.58
N ALA A 21 9.35 4.92 -3.04
CA ALA A 21 8.88 6.31 -3.00
C ALA A 21 7.88 6.57 -4.12
N LEU A 22 6.70 7.07 -3.75
CA LEU A 22 5.67 7.44 -4.71
C LEU A 22 5.96 8.85 -5.26
N PRO A 23 5.89 9.05 -6.58
CA PRO A 23 6.10 10.36 -7.18
C PRO A 23 4.95 11.33 -6.84
N ALA A 24 5.25 12.63 -6.85
CA ALA A 24 4.28 13.64 -6.47
C ALA A 24 3.01 13.70 -7.33
N ARG A 25 3.14 13.30 -8.60
CA ARG A 25 2.03 13.23 -9.55
C ARG A 25 1.85 11.78 -9.98
N MET A 26 0.77 11.16 -9.52
CA MET A 26 0.38 9.81 -9.93
C MET A 26 -0.52 9.88 -11.16
N ASP A 27 0.10 9.76 -12.33
CA ASP A 27 -0.58 9.65 -13.62
C ASP A 27 -0.62 8.21 -14.13
N PRO A 28 -1.25 7.92 -15.28
CA PRO A 28 -1.33 6.56 -15.80
C PRO A 28 0.04 5.91 -16.05
N ALA A 29 1.05 6.68 -16.47
CA ALA A 29 2.40 6.15 -16.72
C ALA A 29 3.10 5.78 -15.41
N ALA A 30 3.02 6.64 -14.40
CA ALA A 30 3.54 6.35 -13.06
C ALA A 30 2.81 5.16 -12.40
N ALA A 31 1.51 4.99 -12.68
CA ALA A 31 0.75 3.84 -12.21
C ALA A 31 1.20 2.53 -12.89
N GLU A 32 1.48 2.56 -14.19
CA GLU A 32 2.01 1.40 -14.93
C GLU A 32 3.39 0.99 -14.42
N GLU A 33 4.31 1.94 -14.26
CA GLU A 33 5.65 1.70 -13.71
C GLU A 33 5.59 1.13 -12.29
N LEU A 34 4.70 1.67 -11.43
CA LEU A 34 4.49 1.13 -10.10
C LEU A 34 3.90 -0.28 -10.15
N SER A 35 2.97 -0.57 -11.06
CA SER A 35 2.39 -1.90 -11.23
C SER A 35 3.47 -2.91 -11.59
N GLU A 36 4.31 -2.61 -12.58
CA GLU A 36 5.43 -3.46 -12.95
C GLU A 36 6.39 -3.66 -11.77
N ALA A 37 6.77 -2.59 -11.06
CA ALA A 37 7.65 -2.68 -9.90
C ALA A 37 7.05 -3.58 -8.79
N LEU A 38 5.75 -3.46 -8.53
CA LEU A 38 5.03 -4.30 -7.57
C LEU A 38 5.00 -5.76 -8.03
N GLU A 39 4.77 -6.04 -9.31
CA GLU A 39 4.79 -7.40 -9.85
C GLU A 39 6.14 -8.10 -9.63
N HIS A 40 7.25 -7.38 -9.80
CA HIS A 40 8.59 -7.91 -9.53
C HIS A 40 8.87 -8.13 -8.02
N LEU A 41 8.09 -7.49 -7.15
CA LEU A 41 8.20 -7.58 -5.69
C LEU A 41 7.11 -8.47 -5.06
N ARG A 42 6.39 -9.25 -5.87
CA ARG A 42 5.41 -10.20 -5.36
C ARG A 42 6.05 -11.17 -4.37
N GLY A 43 5.35 -11.41 -3.26
CA GLY A 43 5.86 -12.25 -2.16
C GLY A 43 6.86 -11.55 -1.23
N VAL A 44 7.28 -10.32 -1.54
CA VAL A 44 8.20 -9.53 -0.71
C VAL A 44 7.42 -8.47 0.07
N PRO A 45 7.73 -8.24 1.37
CA PRO A 45 7.15 -7.13 2.12
C PRO A 45 7.43 -5.79 1.44
N VAL A 46 6.42 -4.93 1.29
CA VAL A 46 6.56 -3.62 0.62
C VAL A 46 6.06 -2.49 1.52
N VAL A 47 6.81 -1.39 1.53
CA VAL A 47 6.44 -0.12 2.15
C VAL A 47 6.36 0.95 1.05
N LEU A 48 5.18 1.50 0.83
CA LEU A 48 4.99 2.63 -0.06
C LEU A 48 5.17 3.92 0.73
N ASP A 49 6.02 4.83 0.26
CA ASP A 49 6.19 6.16 0.85
C ASP A 49 5.36 7.17 0.05
N GLY A 50 4.30 7.67 0.68
CA GLY A 50 3.32 8.57 0.09
C GLY A 50 3.57 10.05 0.34
N ALA A 51 4.71 10.43 0.91
CA ALA A 51 4.91 11.79 1.44
C ALA A 51 4.84 12.88 0.37
N ALA A 52 5.32 12.56 -0.84
CA ALA A 52 5.37 13.52 -1.94
C ALA A 52 4.06 13.62 -2.73
N VAL A 53 3.09 12.72 -2.53
CA VAL A 53 1.94 12.56 -3.43
C VAL A 53 0.96 13.73 -3.29
N ASP A 54 0.92 14.64 -4.25
CA ASP A 54 -0.01 15.79 -4.20
C ASP A 54 -1.31 15.53 -4.96
N ARG A 55 -1.25 14.68 -5.99
CA ARG A 55 -2.41 14.34 -6.84
C ARG A 55 -2.49 12.84 -7.11
N PRO A 56 -3.21 12.09 -6.27
CA PRO A 56 -3.49 10.68 -6.55
C PRO A 56 -4.54 10.57 -7.68
N GLY A 57 -4.15 9.98 -8.81
CA GLY A 57 -5.10 9.64 -9.88
C GLY A 57 -6.02 8.47 -9.48
N GLY A 58 -7.24 8.43 -10.03
CA GLY A 58 -8.20 7.35 -9.72
C GLY A 58 -7.68 5.94 -10.06
N LEU A 59 -6.97 5.79 -11.19
CA LEU A 59 -6.32 4.52 -11.58
C LEU A 59 -5.26 4.09 -10.58
N PHE A 60 -4.50 5.04 -10.04
CA PHE A 60 -3.51 4.75 -9.01
C PHE A 60 -4.15 4.25 -7.72
N LEU A 61 -5.25 4.85 -7.28
CA LEU A 61 -5.99 4.39 -6.09
C LEU A 61 -6.54 2.97 -6.27
N GLN A 62 -7.00 2.63 -7.48
CA GLN A 62 -7.44 1.27 -7.81
C GLN A 62 -6.27 0.28 -7.78
N LEU A 63 -5.13 0.65 -8.36
CA LEU A 63 -3.91 -0.15 -8.34
C LEU A 63 -3.48 -0.43 -6.89
N LEU A 64 -3.46 0.60 -6.04
CA LEU A 64 -3.16 0.46 -4.61
C LEU A 64 -4.10 -0.53 -3.91
N ALA A 65 -5.40 -0.43 -4.18
CA ALA A 65 -6.39 -1.34 -3.61
C ALA A 65 -6.20 -2.80 -4.08
N ILE A 66 -5.88 -2.99 -5.36
CA ILE A 66 -5.58 -4.32 -5.92
C ILE A 66 -4.31 -4.88 -5.27
N ALA A 67 -3.23 -4.10 -5.22
CA ALA A 67 -1.96 -4.51 -4.61
C ALA A 67 -2.13 -4.85 -3.12
N ALA A 68 -2.77 -4.00 -2.33
CA ALA A 68 -3.01 -4.27 -0.90
C ALA A 68 -3.79 -5.59 -0.68
N ARG A 69 -4.78 -5.87 -1.54
CA ARG A 69 -5.53 -7.14 -1.48
C ARG A 69 -4.69 -8.33 -1.91
N GLN A 70 -3.88 -8.19 -2.94
CA GLN A 70 -2.97 -9.23 -3.43
C GLN A 70 -1.95 -9.62 -2.35
N TRP A 71 -1.29 -8.64 -1.73
CA TRP A 71 -0.32 -8.93 -0.66
C TRP A 71 -0.97 -9.54 0.58
N ARG A 72 -2.17 -9.05 0.96
CA ARG A 72 -2.94 -9.67 2.05
C ARG A 72 -3.29 -11.12 1.74
N ALA A 73 -3.69 -11.43 0.50
CA ALA A 73 -3.99 -12.80 0.07
C ALA A 73 -2.72 -13.67 0.04
N ASP A 74 -1.58 -13.10 -0.33
CA ASP A 74 -0.27 -13.75 -0.29
C ASP A 74 0.26 -13.92 1.16
N GLY A 75 -0.39 -13.29 2.16
CA GLY A 75 0.03 -13.30 3.56
C GLY A 75 1.28 -12.46 3.83
N VAL A 76 1.58 -11.51 2.95
CA VAL A 76 2.80 -10.68 2.97
C VAL A 76 2.47 -9.25 3.39
N ALA A 77 3.40 -8.61 4.09
CA ALA A 77 3.21 -7.25 4.56
C ALA A 77 3.12 -6.23 3.41
N PHE A 78 2.14 -5.35 3.50
CA PHE A 78 1.98 -4.22 2.60
C PHE A 78 1.55 -3.01 3.40
N HIS A 79 2.40 -1.98 3.41
CA HIS A 79 2.20 -0.81 4.26
C HIS A 79 2.34 0.49 3.46
N LEU A 80 1.59 1.51 3.86
CA LEU A 80 1.69 2.86 3.32
C LEU A 80 2.20 3.79 4.42
N ALA A 81 3.44 4.25 4.27
CA ALA A 81 4.12 5.16 5.17
C ALA A 81 3.99 6.61 4.68
N GLU A 82 3.94 7.55 5.63
CA GLU A 82 3.99 9.00 5.37
C GLU A 82 2.98 9.45 4.30
N ALA A 83 1.74 8.94 4.33
CA ALA A 83 0.73 9.34 3.35
C ALA A 83 0.46 10.85 3.43
N SER A 84 0.65 11.57 2.31
CA SER A 84 0.33 13.00 2.26
C SER A 84 -1.15 13.26 2.59
N PRO A 85 -1.53 14.49 2.97
CA PRO A 85 -2.92 14.84 3.19
C PRO A 85 -3.81 14.55 1.96
N ALA A 86 -3.33 14.87 0.76
CA ALA A 86 -4.06 14.63 -0.48
C ALA A 86 -4.27 13.12 -0.76
N LEU A 87 -3.29 12.28 -0.44
CA LEU A 87 -3.41 10.84 -0.56
C LEU A 87 -4.37 10.26 0.47
N THR A 88 -4.24 10.69 1.72
CA THR A 88 -5.11 10.29 2.83
C THR A 88 -6.57 10.64 2.55
N ASP A 89 -6.86 11.87 2.13
CA ASP A 89 -8.21 12.32 1.77
C ASP A 89 -8.80 11.47 0.63
N ALA A 90 -8.01 11.16 -0.40
CA ALA A 90 -8.44 10.34 -1.52
C ALA A 90 -8.73 8.89 -1.12
N LEU A 91 -7.92 8.31 -0.23
CA LEU A 91 -8.15 6.98 0.34
C LEU A 91 -9.39 6.95 1.23
N GLN A 92 -9.64 7.99 2.02
CA GLN A 92 -10.83 8.09 2.86
C GLN A 92 -12.11 8.25 2.01
N LEU A 93 -12.08 9.08 0.97
CA LEU A 93 -13.22 9.30 0.09
C LEU A 93 -13.73 8.00 -0.56
N LEU A 94 -12.82 7.08 -0.86
CA LEU A 94 -13.12 5.79 -1.49
C LEU A 94 -13.25 4.63 -0.48
N ASP A 95 -13.19 4.91 0.82
CA ASP A 95 -13.15 3.91 1.89
C ASP A 95 -12.05 2.84 1.70
N LEU A 96 -10.91 3.28 1.15
CA LEU A 96 -9.71 2.46 0.90
C LEU A 96 -8.70 2.57 2.04
N ALA A 97 -8.80 3.56 2.92
CA ALA A 97 -7.92 3.72 4.08
C ALA A 97 -7.87 2.45 4.95
N ARG A 98 -8.99 1.73 5.10
CA ARG A 98 -9.07 0.44 5.81
C ARG A 98 -8.18 -0.68 5.25
N LEU A 99 -7.71 -0.54 4.00
CA LEU A 99 -6.79 -1.52 3.40
C LEU A 99 -5.36 -1.34 3.91
N PHE A 100 -5.04 -0.14 4.38
CA PHE A 100 -3.76 0.27 4.93
C PHE A 100 -3.96 0.51 6.43
N PRO A 101 -3.92 -0.56 7.25
CA PRO A 101 -3.91 -0.34 8.68
C PRO A 101 -2.72 0.57 8.99
N GLU A 102 -3.02 1.74 9.57
CA GLU A 102 -1.99 2.61 10.12
C GLU A 102 -1.16 1.75 11.08
N ASP A 103 0.16 1.87 11.01
CA ASP A 103 1.02 1.20 11.96
C ASP A 103 0.71 1.84 13.31
N THR A 104 -0.18 1.22 14.09
CA THR A 104 -0.53 1.66 15.43
C THR A 104 0.62 1.38 16.41
N ALA A 105 1.87 1.58 15.96
CA ALA A 105 3.01 1.92 16.80
C ALA A 105 3.06 3.43 17.07
N GLN A 106 1.92 4.07 17.33
CA GLN A 106 1.92 5.32 18.09
C GLN A 106 1.97 4.94 19.58
N CYS A 107 3.17 4.55 20.04
CA CYS A 107 3.44 4.45 21.47
C CYS A 107 3.43 5.86 22.08
N HIS A 108 2.33 6.16 22.76
CA HIS A 108 2.17 7.07 23.90
C HIS A 108 2.51 8.56 23.71
#